data_AF-A0A6A4H154-F1
#
_entry.id   AF-A0A6A4H154-F1
#
_cell.length_a   1.000
_cell.length_b   1.000
_cell.length_c   1.000
_cell.angle_alpha   90.00
_cell.angle_beta   90.00
_cell.angle_gamma   90.00
#
_symmetry.space_group_name_H-M   'P 1'
#
loop_
_entity.id
_entity.type
_entity.pdbx_description
1 polymer ?
#
loop_
_entity_poly.entity_id
_entity_poly.type
_entity_poly.pdbx_seq_one_letter_code
_entity_poly.pdbx_strand_id
1 'polypeptide(L)'
;PPALGHGQGLIRLLQFSGNLASESRQKHQLSWWNELIREYFTPRAVMRFTLWKDNLRSEAKPFEITVPILPRFLLVTTQSGVKSMTLTLDGARERLFANGHAVVECVAAVWTYKYNNGYTVALRGPLTVHVVVTAVTPNPPRGDAGPSSPLGPGGGGLSNGVVAGAGAGAGGAPAGQAFLLKFDDFQFDASFHDKYIALESIMGPRSIESPRLMPPPMSMMQGNSQGGPSGGQRVSDACYLAILEFRAF
;
A
#
# COMPACT_ATOMS: atom_id res chain seq x y z
N PRO A 1 -7.22 24.99 7.58
CA PRO A 1 -6.83 23.77 6.81
C PRO A 1 -7.30 23.96 5.37
N PRO A 2 -6.51 23.57 4.35
CA PRO A 2 -6.93 23.70 2.96
C PRO A 2 -8.17 22.85 2.72
N ALA A 3 -9.12 23.39 1.96
CA ALA A 3 -10.30 22.64 1.56
C ALA A 3 -9.88 21.55 0.55
N LEU A 4 -10.37 20.33 0.73
CA LEU A 4 -10.24 19.31 -0.29
C LEU A 4 -11.12 19.68 -1.49
N GLY A 5 -10.51 19.73 -2.67
CA GLY A 5 -11.25 19.86 -3.92
C GLY A 5 -12.06 18.59 -4.20
N HIS A 6 -13.22 18.74 -4.84
CA HIS A 6 -13.97 17.62 -5.38
C HIS A 6 -13.11 16.83 -6.38
N GLY A 7 -13.18 15.51 -6.34
CA GLY A 7 -12.42 14.57 -7.15
C GLY A 7 -11.06 14.17 -6.55
N GLN A 8 -10.51 14.91 -5.59
CA GLN A 8 -9.11 14.72 -5.15
C GLN A 8 -8.89 13.38 -4.43
N GLY A 9 -9.83 12.96 -3.56
CA GLY A 9 -9.76 11.67 -2.90
C GLY A 9 -9.90 10.50 -3.88
N LEU A 10 -10.82 10.63 -4.84
CA LEU A 10 -11.02 9.63 -5.89
C LEU A 10 -9.77 9.50 -6.78
N ILE A 11 -9.18 10.61 -7.21
CA ILE A 11 -7.93 10.61 -7.98
C ILE A 11 -6.81 9.92 -7.20
N ARG A 12 -6.67 10.18 -5.90
CA ARG A 12 -5.65 9.53 -5.06
C ARG A 12 -5.84 8.01 -5.00
N LEU A 13 -7.08 7.54 -4.91
CA LEU A 13 -7.42 6.11 -4.98
C LEU A 13 -7.07 5.50 -6.35
N LEU A 14 -7.34 6.21 -7.44
CA LEU A 14 -6.98 5.76 -8.79
C LEU A 14 -5.46 5.72 -9.00
N GLN A 15 -4.71 6.68 -8.44
CA GLN A 15 -3.24 6.65 -8.44
C GLN A 15 -2.70 5.44 -7.69
N PHE A 16 -3.29 5.10 -6.54
CA PHE A 16 -2.94 3.89 -5.81
C PHE A 16 -3.21 2.64 -6.66
N SER A 17 -4.39 2.54 -7.27
CA SER A 17 -4.75 1.46 -8.21
C SER A 17 -3.74 1.34 -9.36
N GLY A 18 -3.28 2.45 -9.94
CA GLY A 18 -2.24 2.46 -10.97
C GLY A 18 -0.90 1.88 -10.49
N ASN A 19 -0.48 2.22 -9.27
CA ASN A 19 0.72 1.63 -8.66
C ASN A 19 0.56 0.14 -8.37
N LEU A 20 -0.64 -0.31 -7.97
CA LEU A 20 -0.95 -1.73 -7.80
C LEU A 20 -0.95 -2.48 -9.16
N ALA A 21 -1.37 -1.81 -10.23
CA ALA A 21 -1.46 -2.40 -11.57
C ALA A 21 -0.10 -2.54 -12.27
N SER A 22 0.86 -1.64 -11.97
CA SER A 22 2.16 -1.64 -12.65
C SER A 22 2.93 -2.94 -12.40
N GLU A 23 3.55 -3.49 -13.44
CA GLU A 23 4.40 -4.65 -13.27
C GLU A 23 5.84 -4.18 -13.04
N SER A 24 6.40 -4.46 -11.88
CA SER A 24 7.79 -4.11 -11.57
C SER A 24 8.44 -5.17 -10.71
N ARG A 25 9.70 -5.52 -11.02
CA ARG A 25 10.50 -6.44 -10.21
C ARG A 25 10.73 -5.92 -8.79
N GLN A 26 10.64 -4.62 -8.58
CA GLN A 26 10.77 -3.99 -7.26
C GLN A 26 9.66 -4.41 -6.29
N LYS A 27 8.50 -4.87 -6.81
CA LYS A 27 7.40 -5.42 -5.99
C LYS A 27 7.76 -6.69 -5.23
N HIS A 28 8.85 -7.37 -5.57
CA HIS A 28 9.34 -8.49 -4.75
C HIS A 28 10.17 -8.04 -3.55
N GLN A 29 10.43 -6.74 -3.40
CA GLN A 29 11.18 -6.18 -2.28
C GLN A 29 10.22 -5.54 -1.26
N LEU A 30 10.43 -5.84 0.02
CA LEU A 30 9.61 -5.28 1.10
C LEU A 30 9.79 -3.76 1.24
N SER A 31 10.97 -3.23 0.93
CA SER A 31 11.26 -1.78 0.95
C SER A 31 10.29 -0.99 0.07
N TRP A 32 10.05 -1.48 -1.15
CA TRP A 32 9.13 -0.85 -2.11
C TRP A 32 7.71 -0.76 -1.56
N TRP A 33 7.20 -1.84 -0.94
CA TRP A 33 5.88 -1.82 -0.30
C TRP A 33 5.82 -0.89 0.90
N ASN A 34 6.89 -0.83 1.71
CA ASN A 34 6.94 0.09 2.84
C ASN A 34 6.84 1.55 2.38
N GLU A 35 7.51 1.90 1.29
CA GLU A 35 7.46 3.24 0.70
C GLU A 35 6.06 3.55 0.15
N LEU A 36 5.50 2.63 -0.64
CA LEU A 36 4.15 2.80 -1.20
C LEU A 36 3.10 2.99 -0.09
N ILE A 37 3.12 2.13 0.94
CA ILE A 37 2.16 2.24 2.05
C ILE A 37 2.36 3.53 2.83
N ARG A 38 3.59 3.98 3.07
CA ARG A 38 3.84 5.28 3.72
C ARG A 38 3.34 6.46 2.89
N GLU A 39 3.35 6.35 1.57
CA GLU A 39 2.89 7.42 0.67
C GLU A 39 1.36 7.54 0.66
N TYR A 40 0.66 6.39 0.66
CA TYR A 40 -0.79 6.35 0.49
C TYR A 40 -1.59 6.20 1.79
N PHE A 41 -1.02 5.65 2.86
CA PHE A 41 -1.74 5.39 4.11
C PHE A 41 -1.20 6.25 5.27
N THR A 42 -2.09 6.68 6.16
CA THR A 42 -1.67 7.29 7.43
C THR A 42 -1.00 6.22 8.32
N PRO A 43 -0.13 6.57 9.28
CA PRO A 43 0.50 5.58 10.16
C PRO A 43 -0.49 4.79 11.03
N ARG A 44 -1.71 5.31 11.20
CA ARG A 44 -2.78 4.71 11.98
C ARG A 44 -3.85 4.05 11.12
N ALA A 45 -3.64 4.02 9.81
CA ALA A 45 -4.65 3.55 8.89
C ALA A 45 -4.93 2.05 9.07
N VAL A 46 -6.18 1.70 8.76
CA VAL A 46 -6.65 0.32 8.79
C VAL A 46 -7.23 -0.04 7.43
N MET A 47 -6.78 -1.16 6.89
CA MET A 47 -7.36 -1.76 5.70
C MET A 47 -8.19 -2.98 6.11
N ARG A 48 -9.50 -2.92 5.86
CA ARG A 48 -10.45 -3.99 6.13
C ARG A 48 -10.80 -4.69 4.83
N PHE A 49 -10.69 -6.01 4.84
CA PHE A 49 -10.90 -6.84 3.67
C PHE A 49 -11.78 -8.02 4.05
N THR A 50 -12.95 -8.15 3.46
CA THR A 50 -13.87 -9.25 3.75
C THR A 50 -14.00 -10.15 2.52
N LEU A 51 -13.78 -11.45 2.70
CA LEU A 51 -13.98 -12.48 1.68
C LEU A 51 -15.16 -13.36 2.08
N TRP A 52 -16.03 -13.65 1.10
CA TRP A 52 -17.11 -14.61 1.25
C TRP A 52 -16.71 -15.95 0.65
N LYS A 53 -16.97 -17.05 1.37
CA LYS A 53 -16.70 -18.42 0.91
C LYS A 53 -17.87 -18.96 0.09
N ASP A 54 -17.62 -19.37 -1.15
CA ASP A 54 -18.63 -19.68 -2.18
C ASP A 54 -19.57 -20.87 -1.92
N ASN A 55 -19.55 -21.53 -0.76
CA ASN A 55 -20.45 -22.65 -0.48
C ASN A 55 -21.11 -22.61 0.91
N LEU A 56 -20.76 -21.63 1.75
CA LEU A 56 -21.45 -21.37 3.01
C LEU A 56 -21.64 -19.86 3.12
N ARG A 57 -22.82 -19.34 2.76
CA ARG A 57 -23.25 -17.95 3.00
C ARG A 57 -23.26 -17.53 4.49
N SER A 58 -22.65 -18.33 5.38
CA SER A 58 -22.72 -18.20 6.83
C SER A 58 -21.46 -17.59 7.46
N GLU A 59 -20.31 -17.57 6.77
CA GLU A 59 -19.07 -17.12 7.40
C GLU A 59 -18.28 -16.22 6.42
N ALA A 60 -18.54 -14.92 6.51
CA ALA A 60 -17.65 -13.92 5.97
C ALA A 60 -16.51 -13.74 6.99
N LYS A 61 -15.26 -13.88 6.57
CA LYS A 61 -14.11 -13.65 7.44
C LYS A 61 -13.58 -12.23 7.22
N PRO A 62 -13.87 -11.27 8.13
CA PRO A 62 -13.28 -9.95 8.04
C PRO A 62 -11.80 -10.02 8.44
N PHE A 63 -10.94 -9.48 7.57
CA PHE A 63 -9.53 -9.31 7.85
C PHE A 63 -9.24 -7.83 8.11
N GLU A 64 -8.77 -7.53 9.32
CA GLU A 64 -8.30 -6.20 9.67
C GLU A 64 -6.76 -6.15 9.54
N ILE A 65 -6.30 -5.34 8.58
CA ILE A 65 -4.89 -5.23 8.19
C ILE A 65 -4.42 -3.82 8.53
N THR A 66 -3.63 -3.71 9.58
CA THR A 66 -3.04 -2.43 10.00
C THR A 66 -1.77 -2.11 9.18
N VAL A 67 -1.39 -0.83 9.12
CA VAL A 67 -0.22 -0.33 8.38
C VAL A 67 1.10 -1.11 8.62
N PRO A 68 1.44 -1.57 9.85
CA PRO A 68 2.65 -2.37 10.06
C PRO A 68 2.65 -3.74 9.35
N ILE A 69 1.48 -4.26 9.01
CA ILE A 69 1.27 -5.58 8.40
C ILE A 69 1.01 -5.43 6.90
N LEU A 70 0.37 -4.33 6.49
CA LEU A 70 -0.07 -4.09 5.12
C LEU A 70 1.03 -4.25 4.04
N PRO A 71 2.26 -3.74 4.21
CA PRO A 71 3.34 -3.97 3.25
C PRO A 71 3.67 -5.46 3.05
N ARG A 72 3.66 -6.24 4.15
CA ARG A 72 3.92 -7.69 4.09
C ARG A 72 2.78 -8.42 3.42
N PHE A 73 1.54 -8.04 3.72
CA PHE A 73 0.36 -8.62 3.08
C PHE A 73 0.42 -8.47 1.54
N LEU A 74 0.72 -7.28 1.04
CA LEU A 74 0.83 -7.04 -0.41
C LEU A 74 2.04 -7.72 -1.04
N LEU A 75 3.16 -7.80 -0.30
CA LEU A 75 4.34 -8.55 -0.74
C LEU A 75 4.01 -10.04 -0.95
N VAL A 76 3.42 -10.71 0.05
CA VAL A 76 3.08 -12.13 -0.07
C VAL A 76 2.04 -12.34 -1.17
N THR A 77 1.10 -11.39 -1.34
CA THR A 77 0.12 -11.42 -2.44
C THR A 77 0.82 -11.49 -3.81
N THR A 78 1.81 -10.63 -4.06
CA THR A 78 2.58 -10.69 -5.33
C THR A 78 3.50 -11.91 -5.44
N GLN A 79 4.11 -12.36 -4.34
CA GLN A 79 4.93 -13.58 -4.32
C GLN A 79 4.10 -14.85 -4.57
N SER A 80 2.79 -14.82 -4.32
CA SER A 80 1.89 -15.96 -4.58
C SER A 80 1.61 -16.21 -6.06
N GLY A 81 2.08 -15.33 -6.96
CA GLY A 81 1.89 -15.43 -8.40
C GLY A 81 0.99 -14.33 -8.99
N VAL A 82 0.49 -13.40 -8.18
CA VAL A 82 -0.22 -12.20 -8.67
C VAL A 82 0.78 -11.30 -9.40
N LYS A 83 0.57 -11.15 -10.70
CA LYS A 83 1.34 -10.31 -11.61
C LYS A 83 0.92 -8.85 -11.54
N SER A 84 -0.39 -8.61 -11.45
CA SER A 84 -0.97 -7.27 -11.44
C SER A 84 -2.28 -7.29 -10.65
N MET A 85 -2.57 -6.18 -9.97
CA MET A 85 -3.84 -5.98 -9.28
C MET A 85 -4.40 -4.60 -9.61
N THR A 86 -5.70 -4.51 -9.86
CA THR A 86 -6.34 -3.27 -10.31
C THR A 86 -7.69 -3.11 -9.64
N LEU A 87 -7.96 -1.90 -9.17
CA LEU A 87 -9.28 -1.48 -8.69
C LEU A 87 -10.02 -0.77 -9.83
N THR A 88 -11.22 -1.25 -10.12
CA THR A 88 -12.19 -0.59 -11.01
C THR A 88 -13.34 -0.09 -10.16
N LEU A 89 -13.72 1.17 -10.36
CA LEU A 89 -14.70 1.87 -9.54
C LEU A 89 -15.86 2.34 -10.42
N ASP A 90 -16.95 1.59 -10.44
CA ASP A 90 -18.15 1.96 -11.21
C ASP A 90 -19.16 2.72 -10.34
N GLY A 91 -19.53 3.93 -10.77
CA GLY A 91 -20.44 4.79 -10.01
C GLY A 91 -19.89 5.31 -8.68
N ALA A 92 -18.56 5.42 -8.54
CA ALA A 92 -17.95 5.95 -7.33
C ALA A 92 -18.39 7.39 -7.04
N ARG A 93 -18.70 7.65 -5.78
CA ARG A 93 -19.14 8.95 -5.26
C ARG A 93 -18.15 9.41 -4.22
N GLU A 94 -17.75 10.67 -4.32
CA GLU A 94 -16.94 11.32 -3.29
C GLU A 94 -17.82 12.26 -2.49
N ARG A 95 -17.76 12.14 -1.17
CA ARG A 95 -18.49 12.99 -0.23
C ARG A 95 -17.50 13.70 0.68
N LEU A 96 -17.48 15.02 0.58
CA LEU A 96 -16.72 15.89 1.46
C LEU A 96 -17.49 16.02 2.78
N PHE A 97 -16.86 15.68 3.90
CA PHE A 97 -17.52 15.74 5.22
C PHE A 97 -17.19 17.04 5.95
N ALA A 98 -15.91 17.27 6.24
CA ALA A 98 -15.44 18.47 6.94
C ALA A 98 -13.94 18.68 6.69
N ASN A 99 -13.49 19.93 6.73
CA ASN A 99 -12.10 20.42 6.75
C ASN A 99 -10.98 19.39 6.52
N GLY A 100 -10.78 18.95 5.28
CA GLY A 100 -9.67 18.07 4.90
C GLY A 100 -9.94 16.58 4.99
N HIS A 101 -11.21 16.17 5.16
CA HIS A 101 -11.66 14.77 5.11
C HIS A 101 -12.65 14.55 3.97
N ALA A 102 -12.39 13.53 3.16
CA ALA A 102 -13.27 13.06 2.10
C ALA A 102 -13.53 11.57 2.27
N VAL A 103 -14.70 11.12 1.86
CA VAL A 103 -15.05 9.70 1.83
C VAL A 103 -15.39 9.34 0.39
N VAL A 104 -14.73 8.32 -0.14
CA VAL A 104 -15.01 7.75 -1.46
C VAL A 104 -15.78 6.46 -1.25
N GLU A 105 -17.02 6.44 -1.75
CA GLU A 105 -17.94 5.31 -1.66
C GLU A 105 -18.21 4.77 -3.05
N CYS A 106 -18.14 3.45 -3.22
CA CYS A 106 -18.44 2.78 -4.46
C CYS A 106 -19.19 1.49 -4.16
N VAL A 107 -20.43 1.37 -4.63
CA VAL A 107 -21.27 0.19 -4.37
C VAL A 107 -20.84 -1.00 -5.24
N ALA A 108 -20.33 -0.71 -6.44
CA ALA A 108 -19.94 -1.69 -7.46
C ALA A 108 -18.44 -1.60 -7.77
N ALA A 109 -17.60 -1.76 -6.74
CA ALA A 109 -16.16 -1.82 -6.94
C ALA A 109 -15.73 -3.24 -7.34
N VAL A 110 -14.72 -3.32 -8.22
CA VAL A 110 -14.14 -4.58 -8.66
C VAL A 110 -12.64 -4.55 -8.41
N TRP A 111 -12.15 -5.48 -7.58
CA TRP A 111 -10.73 -5.71 -7.38
C TRP A 111 -10.29 -6.92 -8.19
N THR A 112 -9.52 -6.67 -9.25
CA THR A 112 -9.04 -7.69 -10.16
C THR A 112 -7.60 -8.08 -9.83
N TYR A 113 -7.33 -9.37 -9.74
CA TYR A 113 -6.00 -9.96 -9.60
C TYR A 113 -5.68 -10.79 -10.84
N LYS A 114 -4.59 -10.46 -11.53
CA LYS A 114 -4.08 -11.22 -12.68
C LYS A 114 -2.88 -12.04 -12.23
N TYR A 115 -2.91 -13.34 -12.49
CA TYR A 115 -1.86 -14.27 -12.10
C TYR A 115 -0.95 -14.60 -13.29
N ASN A 116 0.28 -15.00 -12.98
CA ASN A 116 1.30 -15.41 -13.95
C ASN A 116 0.91 -16.67 -14.76
N ASN A 117 0.05 -17.51 -14.21
CA ASN A 117 -0.48 -18.74 -14.83
C ASN A 117 -1.69 -18.48 -15.74
N GLY A 118 -2.03 -17.21 -15.99
CA GLY A 118 -3.15 -16.80 -16.85
C GLY A 118 -4.51 -16.77 -16.16
N TYR A 119 -4.60 -17.12 -14.88
CA TYR A 119 -5.84 -16.93 -14.14
C TYR A 119 -6.06 -15.45 -13.84
N THR A 120 -7.32 -15.03 -13.90
CA THR A 120 -7.77 -13.72 -13.46
C THR A 120 -8.90 -13.92 -12.46
N VAL A 121 -8.75 -13.36 -11.27
CA VAL A 121 -9.78 -13.38 -10.22
C VAL A 121 -10.32 -11.97 -10.06
N ALA A 122 -11.63 -11.79 -10.22
CA ALA A 122 -12.30 -10.52 -10.05
C ALA A 122 -13.21 -10.57 -8.83
N LEU A 123 -12.83 -9.86 -7.77
CA LEU A 123 -13.66 -9.70 -6.58
C LEU A 123 -14.59 -8.51 -6.77
N ARG A 124 -15.87 -8.66 -6.45
CA ARG A 124 -16.88 -7.63 -6.59
C ARG A 124 -17.52 -7.32 -5.25
N GLY A 125 -17.67 -6.05 -4.94
CA GLY A 125 -18.34 -5.63 -3.72
C GLY A 125 -18.24 -4.14 -3.46
N PRO A 126 -18.87 -3.67 -2.37
CA PRO A 126 -18.74 -2.29 -1.95
C PRO A 126 -17.31 -1.97 -1.48
N LEU A 127 -16.89 -0.74 -1.78
CA LEU A 127 -15.65 -0.13 -1.33
C LEU A 127 -15.96 1.20 -0.65
N THR A 128 -15.39 1.41 0.53
CA THR A 128 -15.43 2.69 1.24
C THR A 128 -14.03 3.07 1.65
N VAL A 129 -13.60 4.28 1.30
CA VAL A 129 -12.25 4.79 1.62
C VAL A 129 -12.34 6.18 2.24
N HIS A 130 -11.79 6.33 3.44
CA HIS A 130 -11.63 7.60 4.12
C HIS A 130 -10.28 8.21 3.77
N VAL A 131 -10.32 9.39 3.17
CA VAL A 131 -9.15 10.15 2.73
C VAL A 131 -8.99 11.38 3.60
N VAL A 132 -7.77 11.61 4.10
CA VAL A 132 -7.43 12.74 4.97
C VAL A 132 -6.27 13.55 4.42
N VAL A 133 -6.34 14.87 4.58
CA VAL A 133 -5.23 15.78 4.29
C VAL A 133 -4.21 15.68 5.42
N THR A 134 -2.99 15.28 5.07
CA THR A 134 -1.84 15.34 5.98
C THR A 134 -0.93 16.47 5.54
N ALA A 135 -0.48 17.30 6.49
CA ALA A 135 0.57 18.29 6.21
C ALA A 135 1.88 17.56 5.91
N VAL A 136 2.56 17.92 4.83
CA VAL A 136 3.95 17.53 4.64
C VAL A 136 4.76 18.37 5.61
N THR A 137 5.22 17.78 6.71
CA THR A 137 6.27 18.41 7.51
C THR A 137 7.52 18.47 6.63
N PRO A 138 8.01 19.66 6.26
CA PRO A 138 9.32 19.74 5.65
C PRO A 138 10.31 19.24 6.69
N ASN A 139 11.10 18.21 6.34
CA ASN A 139 12.20 17.79 7.17
C ASN A 139 13.00 19.04 7.55
N PRO A 140 13.25 19.32 8.85
CA PRO A 140 14.15 20.39 9.20
C PRO A 140 15.49 20.10 8.52
N PRO A 141 16.13 21.09 7.86
CA PRO A 141 17.48 20.89 7.35
C PRO A 141 18.32 20.39 8.52
N ARG A 142 19.06 19.30 8.30
CA ARG A 142 20.10 18.86 9.24
C ARG A 142 21.02 20.06 9.44
N GLY A 143 20.81 20.78 10.54
CA GLY A 143 21.72 21.80 10.99
C GLY A 143 23.01 21.09 11.32
N ASP A 144 24.04 21.32 10.51
CA ASP A 144 25.41 21.02 10.89
C ASP A 144 25.67 21.73 12.22
N ALA A 145 25.64 20.94 13.30
CA ALA A 145 25.98 21.38 14.62
C ALA A 145 27.49 21.66 14.66
N GLY A 146 27.86 22.91 14.33
CA GLY A 146 29.17 23.44 14.66
C GLY A 146 29.29 23.63 16.19
N PRO A 147 30.28 23.03 16.86
CA PRO A 147 30.50 23.28 18.28
C PRO A 147 31.17 24.64 18.50
N SER A 148 30.37 25.55 19.06
CA SER A 148 30.68 26.64 20.01
C SER A 148 32.16 26.96 20.32
N SER A 149 32.57 28.20 20.04
CA SER A 149 33.71 28.87 20.68
C SER A 149 33.33 29.50 22.03
N PRO A 150 34.25 29.63 23.00
CA PRO A 150 34.11 30.58 24.10
C PRO A 150 35.03 31.82 23.96
N LEU A 151 34.38 32.99 24.03
CA LEU A 151 34.78 34.30 24.59
C LEU A 151 36.26 34.67 24.80
N GLY A 152 36.64 35.82 24.24
CA GLY A 152 37.71 36.71 24.73
C GLY A 152 37.40 38.18 24.37
N PRO A 153 37.64 39.17 25.26
CA PRO A 153 37.34 40.58 24.99
C PRO A 153 38.59 41.36 24.54
N GLY A 154 38.43 42.29 23.59
CA GLY A 154 39.43 43.34 23.38
C GLY A 154 39.43 43.99 21.99
N GLY A 155 39.42 45.33 21.98
CA GLY A 155 40.10 46.14 20.96
C GLY A 155 39.20 46.77 19.91
N GLY A 156 39.16 48.11 19.91
CA GLY A 156 38.36 48.93 19.01
C GLY A 156 38.89 49.04 17.58
N GLY A 157 38.12 49.75 16.74
CA GLY A 157 38.49 50.09 15.37
C GLY A 157 37.36 50.82 14.66
N LEU A 158 37.65 52.03 14.21
CA LEU A 158 36.74 53.01 13.60
C LEU A 158 36.46 52.72 12.11
N SER A 159 35.48 53.48 11.59
CA SER A 159 35.20 53.86 10.19
C SER A 159 34.32 52.92 9.36
N ASN A 160 33.56 53.34 8.34
CA ASN A 160 32.79 54.54 7.96
C ASN A 160 32.24 54.15 6.56
N GLY A 161 31.04 54.57 6.15
CA GLY A 161 30.70 54.54 4.71
C GLY A 161 29.33 54.03 4.29
N VAL A 162 28.45 54.98 4.05
CA VAL A 162 27.14 54.96 3.38
C VAL A 162 27.23 54.39 1.95
N VAL A 163 26.28 53.53 1.52
CA VAL A 163 25.52 53.74 0.27
C VAL A 163 24.14 53.04 0.33
N ALA A 164 23.11 53.77 -0.09
CA ALA A 164 21.72 53.36 -0.21
C ALA A 164 21.41 52.65 -1.55
N GLY A 165 20.26 51.97 -1.61
CA GLY A 165 19.61 51.48 -2.84
C GLY A 165 18.80 50.20 -2.57
N ALA A 166 17.56 50.28 -2.10
CA ALA A 166 16.33 50.54 -2.87
C ALA A 166 16.04 49.48 -3.96
N GLY A 167 15.01 48.66 -3.70
CA GLY A 167 14.08 48.18 -4.73
C GLY A 167 14.28 46.76 -5.24
N ALA A 168 13.51 45.82 -4.70
CA ALA A 168 12.49 45.08 -5.45
C ALA A 168 11.90 44.00 -4.55
N GLY A 169 10.68 44.26 -4.06
CA GLY A 169 9.89 43.27 -3.35
C GLY A 169 9.60 42.09 -4.28
N ALA A 170 10.32 40.99 -4.08
CA ALA A 170 9.77 39.69 -4.39
C ALA A 170 8.67 39.44 -3.36
N GLY A 171 7.42 39.64 -3.79
CA GLY A 171 6.26 39.15 -3.06
C GLY A 171 6.47 37.67 -2.82
N GLY A 172 6.88 37.32 -1.59
CA GLY A 172 6.92 35.96 -1.12
C GLY A 172 5.50 35.42 -1.23
N ALA A 173 5.22 34.66 -2.28
CA ALA A 173 4.10 33.75 -2.27
C ALA A 173 4.21 32.96 -0.96
N PRO A 174 3.12 32.84 -0.17
CA PRO A 174 3.18 32.03 1.03
C PRO A 174 3.68 30.65 0.60
N ALA A 175 4.77 30.18 1.23
CA ALA A 175 5.28 28.84 1.03
C ALA A 175 4.11 27.89 1.25
N GLY A 176 3.48 27.45 0.15
CA GLY A 176 2.31 26.60 0.21
C GLY A 176 2.76 25.34 0.92
N GLN A 177 2.25 25.12 2.14
CA GLN A 177 2.41 23.83 2.80
C GLN A 177 1.99 22.78 1.77
N ALA A 178 2.91 21.91 1.35
CA ALA A 178 2.55 20.80 0.50
C ALA A 178 1.61 19.91 1.33
N PHE A 179 0.42 19.68 0.81
CA PHE A 179 -0.56 18.82 1.45
C PHE A 179 -0.58 17.50 0.70
N LEU A 180 -0.54 16.40 1.44
CA LEU A 180 -0.57 15.05 0.87
C LEU A 180 -1.85 14.35 1.31
N LEU A 181 -2.49 13.66 0.37
CA LEU A 181 -3.66 12.86 0.65
C LEU A 181 -3.29 11.44 1.01
N LYS A 182 -3.83 10.96 2.13
CA LYS A 182 -3.61 9.62 2.64
C LYS A 182 -4.93 8.96 3.04
N PHE A 183 -4.98 7.64 2.93
CA PHE A 183 -6.06 6.80 3.38
C PHE A 183 -5.91 6.56 4.88
N ASP A 184 -6.99 6.77 5.61
CA ASP A 184 -7.08 6.52 7.06
C ASP A 184 -7.90 5.26 7.35
N ASP A 185 -8.93 5.01 6.55
CA ASP A 185 -9.68 3.75 6.56
C ASP A 185 -9.91 3.30 5.12
N PHE A 186 -9.67 2.02 4.83
CA PHE A 186 -9.86 1.42 3.52
C PHE A 186 -10.64 0.12 3.71
N GLN A 187 -11.91 0.09 3.34
CA GLN A 187 -12.77 -1.08 3.51
C GLN A 187 -13.22 -1.61 2.14
N PHE A 188 -12.99 -2.90 1.90
CA PHE A 188 -13.51 -3.62 0.74
C PHE A 188 -14.17 -4.93 1.17
N ASP A 189 -15.45 -5.09 0.83
CA ASP A 189 -16.22 -6.28 1.19
C ASP A 189 -16.62 -7.07 -0.06
N ALA A 190 -15.82 -8.07 -0.43
CA ALA A 190 -16.03 -8.85 -1.65
C ALA A 190 -17.23 -9.79 -1.52
N SER A 191 -18.40 -9.38 -2.01
CA SER A 191 -19.63 -10.18 -1.95
C SER A 191 -19.64 -11.33 -2.96
N PHE A 192 -18.93 -11.16 -4.09
CA PHE A 192 -18.84 -12.14 -5.17
C PHE A 192 -17.43 -12.22 -5.71
N HIS A 193 -17.08 -13.36 -6.29
CA HIS A 193 -15.86 -13.47 -7.08
C HIS A 193 -16.10 -14.27 -8.36
N ASP A 194 -15.47 -13.81 -9.44
CA ASP A 194 -15.42 -14.53 -10.70
C ASP A 194 -13.99 -14.99 -10.97
N LYS A 195 -13.81 -16.21 -11.49
CA LYS A 195 -12.52 -16.76 -11.89
C LYS A 195 -12.51 -17.04 -13.38
N TYR A 196 -11.56 -16.43 -14.07
CA TYR A 196 -11.33 -16.55 -15.50
C TYR A 196 -9.95 -17.16 -15.74
N ILE A 197 -9.78 -17.83 -16.87
CA ILE A 197 -8.48 -18.29 -17.35
C ILE A 197 -8.27 -17.76 -18.76
N ALA A 198 -7.08 -17.23 -19.04
CA ALA A 198 -6.72 -16.73 -20.36
C ALA A 198 -6.69 -17.90 -21.37
N LEU A 199 -7.26 -17.68 -22.55
CA LEU A 199 -7.33 -18.70 -23.62
C LEU A 199 -5.94 -19.21 -24.02
N GLU A 200 -4.95 -18.31 -24.04
CA GLU A 200 -3.54 -18.61 -24.29
C GLU A 200 -2.94 -19.61 -23.28
N SER A 201 -3.40 -19.59 -22.03
CA SER A 201 -2.96 -20.53 -20.99
C SER A 201 -3.67 -21.88 -21.10
N ILE A 202 -4.81 -21.95 -21.79
CA ILE A 202 -5.47 -23.21 -22.15
C ILE A 202 -4.80 -23.85 -23.38
N MET A 203 -4.39 -23.02 -24.34
CA MET A 203 -3.85 -23.44 -25.64
C MET A 203 -2.33 -23.58 -25.69
N GLY A 204 -1.60 -23.10 -24.68
CA GLY A 204 -0.14 -23.15 -24.61
C GLY A 204 0.42 -24.59 -24.68
N PRO A 205 1.69 -24.75 -25.11
CA PRO A 205 2.31 -26.06 -25.27
C PRO A 205 2.36 -26.78 -23.92
N ARG A 206 1.51 -27.80 -23.77
CA ARG A 206 1.57 -28.69 -22.62
C ARG A 206 2.83 -29.52 -22.78
N SER A 207 3.90 -29.18 -22.07
CA SER A 207 5.02 -30.10 -21.95
C SER A 207 4.49 -31.33 -21.22
N ILE A 208 4.24 -32.41 -21.97
CA ILE A 208 4.08 -33.76 -21.43
C ILE A 208 5.48 -34.16 -20.96
N GLU A 209 5.95 -33.60 -19.85
CA GLU A 209 7.10 -34.19 -19.18
C GLU A 209 6.56 -35.43 -18.46
N SER A 210 6.78 -36.58 -19.10
CA SER A 210 6.42 -37.90 -18.58
C SER A 210 6.89 -38.04 -17.13
N PRO A 211 6.08 -38.63 -16.24
CA PRO A 211 6.46 -38.85 -14.85
C PRO A 211 7.78 -39.60 -14.79
N ARG A 212 8.84 -38.95 -14.29
CA ARG A 212 10.08 -39.66 -13.96
C ARG A 212 9.74 -40.66 -12.85
N LEU A 213 10.01 -41.93 -13.13
CA LEU A 213 9.87 -43.06 -12.22
C LEU A 213 10.48 -42.70 -10.85
N MET A 214 9.68 -42.85 -9.78
CA MET A 214 10.16 -42.63 -8.41
C MET A 214 11.32 -43.58 -8.09
N PRO A 215 12.40 -43.09 -7.44
CA PRO A 215 13.32 -43.98 -6.74
C PRO A 215 12.67 -44.55 -5.45
N PRO A 216 13.10 -45.74 -4.98
CA PRO A 216 12.47 -46.46 -3.88
C PRO A 216 12.69 -45.79 -2.51
N PRO A 217 11.82 -46.06 -1.51
CA PRO A 217 11.91 -45.43 -0.20
C PRO A 217 13.01 -46.08 0.66
N MET A 218 13.86 -45.25 1.27
CA MET A 218 14.69 -45.67 2.41
C MET A 218 14.30 -44.94 3.69
N SER A 219 14.53 -45.66 4.78
CA SER A 219 13.88 -45.61 6.10
C SER A 219 14.11 -44.36 6.93
N MET A 220 13.13 -44.10 7.80
CA MET A 220 13.14 -43.11 8.88
C MET A 220 14.31 -43.30 9.85
N MET A 221 14.89 -42.17 10.29
CA MET A 221 15.56 -42.07 11.58
C MET A 221 15.16 -40.75 12.24
N GLN A 222 14.64 -40.89 13.47
CA GLN A 222 13.97 -39.88 14.27
C GLN A 222 15.00 -39.05 15.04
N GLY A 223 14.97 -37.73 14.85
CA GLY A 223 15.84 -36.76 15.52
C GLY A 223 15.03 -35.59 16.05
N ASN A 224 14.89 -35.54 17.37
CA ASN A 224 14.21 -34.55 18.18
C ASN A 224 15.02 -33.24 18.25
N SER A 225 14.40 -32.07 18.03
CA SER A 225 14.88 -30.81 18.62
C SER A 225 13.83 -29.70 18.57
N GLN A 226 13.60 -29.14 19.76
CA GLN A 226 12.78 -27.99 20.08
C GLN A 226 13.33 -26.70 19.44
N GLY A 227 12.42 -25.82 19.04
CA GLY A 227 12.73 -24.42 18.72
C GLY A 227 11.46 -23.67 18.34
N GLY A 228 10.86 -22.94 19.29
CA GLY A 228 9.71 -22.08 19.00
C GLY A 228 10.08 -20.89 18.11
N PRO A 229 9.08 -20.17 17.60
CA PRO A 229 9.20 -18.72 17.56
C PRO A 229 7.93 -17.98 18.03
N SER A 230 8.12 -17.24 19.11
CA SER A 230 7.88 -15.79 19.17
C SER A 230 7.00 -15.19 18.07
N GLY A 231 5.77 -14.80 18.46
CA GLY A 231 5.04 -13.56 18.09
C GLY A 231 4.79 -13.17 16.62
N GLY A 232 5.74 -13.36 15.70
CA GLY A 232 5.66 -13.01 14.29
C GLY A 232 5.05 -14.10 13.38
N GLN A 233 5.01 -15.35 13.83
CA GLN A 233 4.52 -16.50 13.06
C GLN A 233 3.00 -16.46 12.81
N ARG A 234 2.23 -15.92 13.77
CA ARG A 234 0.76 -15.89 13.67
C ARG A 234 0.26 -14.99 12.54
N VAL A 235 1.02 -13.95 12.20
CA VAL A 235 0.66 -13.00 11.13
C VAL A 235 1.02 -13.55 9.76
N SER A 236 2.14 -14.28 9.64
CA SER A 236 2.47 -15.01 8.42
C SER A 236 1.45 -16.10 8.12
N ASP A 237 0.91 -16.77 9.14
CA ASP A 237 -0.12 -17.80 8.96
C ASP A 237 -1.46 -17.20 8.55
N ALA A 238 -1.88 -16.05 9.12
CA ALA A 238 -3.08 -15.36 8.68
C ALA A 238 -2.96 -14.79 7.24
N CYS A 239 -1.77 -14.27 6.87
CA CYS A 239 -1.48 -13.83 5.50
C CYS A 239 -1.46 -15.01 4.52
N TYR A 240 -0.81 -16.12 4.89
CA TYR A 240 -0.83 -17.35 4.10
C TYR A 240 -2.24 -17.89 4.00
N LEU A 241 -3.05 -17.89 5.06
CA LEU A 241 -4.43 -18.37 5.02
C LEU A 241 -5.32 -17.50 4.15
N ALA A 242 -5.21 -16.17 4.19
CA ALA A 242 -5.95 -15.31 3.26
C ALA A 242 -5.54 -15.59 1.81
N ILE A 243 -4.24 -15.74 1.54
CA ILE A 243 -3.69 -15.99 0.20
C ILE A 243 -3.94 -17.44 -0.27
N LEU A 244 -3.93 -18.41 0.64
CA LEU A 244 -4.25 -19.82 0.40
C LEU A 244 -5.75 -19.99 0.24
N GLU A 245 -6.57 -19.23 0.95
CA GLU A 245 -7.99 -19.09 0.64
C GLU A 245 -8.14 -18.51 -0.76
N PHE A 246 -7.47 -17.41 -1.10
CA PHE A 246 -7.41 -16.89 -2.48
C PHE A 246 -6.90 -17.90 -3.54
N ARG A 247 -6.09 -18.89 -3.16
CA ARG A 247 -5.65 -19.99 -4.04
C ARG A 247 -6.62 -21.20 -4.04
N ALA A 248 -7.35 -21.40 -2.95
CA ALA A 248 -8.35 -22.45 -2.78
C ALA A 248 -9.71 -22.04 -3.36
N PHE A 249 -9.92 -20.75 -3.59
CA PHE A 249 -10.91 -20.16 -4.48
C PHE A 249 -10.39 -20.17 -5.94
#